data_AF-A0A9D6YGX0-F1
#
_entry.id   AF-A0A9D6YGX0-F1
#
_cell.length_a   1.000
_cell.length_b   1.000
_cell.length_c   1.000
_cell.angle_alpha   90.00
_cell.angle_beta   90.00
_cell.angle_gamma   90.00
#
_symmetry.space_group_name_H-M   'P 1'
#
loop_
_entity.id
_entity.type
_entity.pdbx_description
1 polymer ?
#
loop_
_entity_poly.entity_id
_entity_poly.type
_entity_poly.pdbx_seq_one_letter_code
_entity_poly.pdbx_strand_id
1 'polypeptide(L)'
;MPLNWKKAELDSSKTLEKLVAAHAESIEPGLKILDANLLLGDTAVDLVGIDAGNVLVLVELGVTAGADMLLKMLEAYAWCLDHPDAVRRRYPMARIEPGWAPRVFFLAERLPESFLRQVKYLVFPEVECVEFRYLESNGTFAVYFHPVERLRRPARPTPPVPVPAPKAEAPPPAVATATVAPRQPAPVTVGPVKAPHLGEGSDLSRQWRKFLKQAETTFAAAKMRPVREYLQAAFPLCTVHDFYEASRPAQVFHVLDAAGQLVHQVVLVEEFLARHADEEIPAFLESQRLADTLRRAGHAAVLVTTAGLQVERQ
;
A
#
# COMPACT_ATOMS: atom_id res chain seq x y z
N MET A 1 -36.67 -29.00 -36.48
CA MET A 1 -36.81 -27.58 -36.89
C MET A 1 -35.44 -26.93 -36.78
N PRO A 2 -35.01 -26.08 -37.73
CA PRO A 2 -33.78 -25.32 -37.56
C PRO A 2 -33.97 -24.27 -36.46
N LEU A 3 -33.11 -24.29 -35.43
CA LEU A 3 -33.12 -23.23 -34.41
C LEU A 3 -32.41 -22.00 -34.96
N ASN A 4 -33.18 -20.92 -35.13
CA ASN A 4 -32.70 -19.64 -35.65
C ASN A 4 -32.17 -18.79 -34.49
N TRP A 5 -30.91 -19.00 -34.12
CA TRP A 5 -30.24 -18.20 -33.11
C TRP A 5 -29.71 -16.89 -33.71
N LYS A 6 -30.11 -15.75 -33.12
CA LYS A 6 -29.47 -14.46 -33.36
C LYS A 6 -28.88 -13.96 -32.05
N LYS A 7 -27.68 -13.37 -32.09
CA LYS A 7 -27.14 -12.65 -30.94
C LYS A 7 -28.01 -11.40 -30.70
N ALA A 8 -28.49 -11.22 -29.48
CA ALA A 8 -29.07 -9.96 -29.03
C ALA A 8 -27.96 -9.02 -28.55
N GLU A 9 -28.11 -7.71 -28.77
CA GLU A 9 -27.23 -6.70 -28.18
C GLU A 9 -27.70 -6.36 -26.76
N LEU A 10 -26.76 -6.03 -25.88
CA LEU A 10 -27.04 -5.65 -24.50
C LEU A 10 -26.94 -4.14 -24.34
N ASP A 11 -28.09 -3.47 -24.38
CA ASP A 11 -28.19 -2.00 -24.40
C ASP A 11 -27.77 -1.33 -23.06
N SER A 12 -27.72 -2.08 -21.95
CA SER A 12 -27.31 -1.53 -20.65
C SER A 12 -26.79 -2.59 -19.66
N SER A 13 -25.91 -2.19 -18.73
CA SER A 13 -25.44 -3.09 -17.67
C SER A 13 -26.58 -3.54 -16.74
N LYS A 14 -27.59 -2.70 -16.50
CA LYS A 14 -28.81 -3.07 -15.75
C LYS A 14 -29.66 -4.13 -16.43
N THR A 15 -29.58 -4.23 -17.76
CA THR A 15 -30.23 -5.32 -18.52
C THR A 15 -29.47 -6.62 -18.31
N LEU A 16 -28.15 -6.58 -18.35
CA LEU A 16 -27.27 -7.73 -18.08
C LEU A 16 -27.43 -8.23 -16.63
N GLU A 17 -27.42 -7.34 -15.64
CA GLU A 17 -27.67 -7.62 -14.22
C GLU A 17 -28.95 -8.45 -14.02
N LYS A 18 -30.07 -7.96 -14.54
CA LYS A 18 -31.37 -8.64 -14.44
C LYS A 18 -31.40 -9.99 -15.16
N LEU A 19 -30.80 -10.08 -16.35
CA LEU A 19 -30.74 -11.32 -17.13
C LEU A 19 -29.92 -12.38 -16.39
N VAL A 20 -28.79 -11.99 -15.82
CA VAL A 20 -27.90 -12.86 -15.05
C VAL A 20 -28.56 -13.31 -13.76
N ALA A 21 -29.19 -12.40 -13.02
CA ALA A 21 -29.91 -12.74 -11.79
C ALA A 21 -31.08 -13.69 -12.04
N ALA A 22 -31.82 -13.53 -13.14
CA ALA A 22 -32.90 -14.43 -13.54
C ALA A 22 -32.45 -15.83 -14.00
N HIS A 23 -31.16 -16.01 -14.32
CA HIS A 23 -30.60 -17.26 -14.85
C HIS A 23 -29.38 -17.78 -14.07
N ALA A 24 -29.25 -17.40 -12.79
CA ALA A 24 -28.10 -17.75 -11.96
C ALA A 24 -27.88 -19.27 -11.82
N GLU A 25 -28.94 -20.07 -11.72
CA GLU A 25 -28.84 -21.54 -11.67
C GLU A 25 -28.24 -22.17 -12.95
N SER A 26 -28.26 -21.45 -14.08
CA SER A 26 -27.62 -21.86 -15.33
C SER A 26 -26.11 -21.60 -15.35
N ILE A 27 -25.59 -20.76 -14.44
CA ILE A 27 -24.15 -20.54 -14.24
C ILE A 27 -23.60 -21.65 -13.35
N GLU A 28 -24.26 -21.91 -12.23
CA GLU A 28 -23.93 -23.00 -11.31
C GLU A 28 -25.20 -23.49 -10.61
N PRO A 29 -25.48 -24.80 -10.56
CA PRO A 29 -26.65 -25.34 -9.88
C PRO A 29 -26.72 -24.93 -8.40
N GLY A 30 -27.82 -24.29 -8.01
CA GLY A 30 -28.04 -23.81 -6.64
C GLY A 30 -27.46 -22.42 -6.33
N LEU A 31 -26.84 -21.74 -7.30
CA LEU A 31 -26.48 -20.32 -7.18
C LEU A 31 -27.74 -19.45 -7.13
N LYS A 32 -27.88 -18.66 -6.07
CA LYS A 32 -29.01 -17.74 -5.85
C LYS A 32 -28.49 -16.33 -5.62
N ILE A 33 -28.96 -15.37 -6.40
CA ILE A 33 -28.68 -13.95 -6.19
C ILE A 33 -29.52 -13.41 -5.04
N LEU A 34 -28.91 -12.60 -4.17
CA LEU A 34 -29.50 -12.01 -2.97
C LEU A 34 -29.60 -10.48 -3.07
N ASP A 35 -28.60 -9.82 -3.65
CA ASP A 35 -28.55 -8.37 -3.84
C ASP A 35 -27.87 -8.00 -5.17
N ALA A 36 -28.08 -6.77 -5.61
CA ALA A 36 -27.50 -6.19 -6.82
C ALA A 36 -27.00 -4.76 -6.55
N ASN A 37 -25.94 -4.33 -7.25
CA ASN A 37 -25.28 -3.02 -7.12
C ASN A 37 -25.01 -2.65 -5.64
N LEU A 38 -24.34 -3.55 -4.93
CA LEU A 38 -24.08 -3.45 -3.49
C LEU A 38 -22.77 -2.70 -3.24
N LEU A 39 -22.83 -1.62 -2.47
CA LEU A 39 -21.65 -0.88 -2.01
C LEU A 39 -20.95 -1.66 -0.87
N LEU A 40 -19.67 -2.00 -1.09
CA LEU A 40 -18.79 -2.71 -0.16
C LEU A 40 -17.49 -1.89 -0.02
N GLY A 41 -17.38 -1.10 1.05
CA GLY A 41 -16.36 -0.05 1.13
C GLY A 41 -16.69 1.08 0.16
N ASP A 42 -15.71 1.51 -0.63
CA ASP A 42 -15.88 2.57 -1.64
C ASP A 42 -16.22 2.03 -3.04
N THR A 43 -16.39 0.70 -3.18
CA THR A 43 -16.63 0.02 -4.46
C THR A 43 -18.01 -0.64 -4.52
N ALA A 44 -18.64 -0.65 -5.69
CA ALA A 44 -19.93 -1.29 -5.90
C ALA A 44 -19.76 -2.61 -6.67
N VAL A 45 -20.29 -3.71 -6.12
CA VAL A 45 -20.35 -5.02 -6.77
C VAL A 45 -21.67 -5.21 -7.49
N ASP A 46 -21.62 -5.66 -8.74
CA ASP A 46 -22.81 -5.79 -9.60
C ASP A 46 -23.85 -6.76 -9.02
N LEU A 47 -23.45 -7.97 -8.57
CA LEU A 47 -24.35 -8.93 -7.91
C LEU A 47 -23.68 -9.64 -6.74
N VAL A 48 -24.47 -9.93 -5.70
CA VAL A 48 -24.08 -10.78 -4.56
C VAL A 48 -25.07 -11.92 -4.41
N GLY A 49 -24.57 -13.13 -4.23
CA GLY A 49 -25.35 -14.36 -4.10
C GLY A 49 -24.80 -15.37 -3.10
N ILE A 50 -25.39 -16.55 -3.07
CA ILE A 50 -24.93 -17.73 -2.33
C ILE A 50 -24.97 -18.97 -3.22
N ASP A 51 -24.02 -19.88 -3.04
CA ASP A 51 -24.00 -21.19 -3.71
C ASP A 51 -24.79 -22.27 -2.95
N ALA A 52 -24.83 -23.48 -3.49
CA ALA A 52 -25.48 -24.64 -2.86
C ALA A 52 -24.86 -25.05 -1.50
N GLY A 53 -23.63 -24.61 -1.20
CA GLY A 53 -22.95 -24.80 0.09
C GLY A 53 -23.15 -23.63 1.06
N ASN A 54 -24.02 -22.68 0.71
CA ASN A 54 -24.23 -21.40 1.41
C ASN A 54 -22.96 -20.52 1.50
N VAL A 55 -21.97 -20.70 0.63
CA VAL A 55 -20.82 -19.79 0.57
C VAL A 55 -21.24 -18.51 -0.15
N LEU A 56 -20.86 -17.34 0.37
CA LEU A 56 -21.13 -16.06 -0.28
C LEU A 56 -20.39 -15.98 -1.63
N VAL A 57 -21.06 -15.46 -2.65
CA VAL A 57 -20.56 -15.32 -4.01
C VAL A 57 -20.66 -13.84 -4.42
N LEU A 58 -19.53 -13.24 -4.79
CA LEU A 58 -19.47 -11.92 -5.43
C LEU A 58 -19.38 -12.11 -6.95
N VAL A 59 -20.11 -11.31 -7.74
CA VAL A 59 -20.11 -11.39 -9.21
C VAL A 59 -19.97 -10.00 -9.81
N GLU A 60 -18.92 -9.81 -10.60
CA GLU A 60 -18.73 -8.63 -11.46
C GLU A 60 -19.17 -8.95 -12.89
N LEU A 61 -19.90 -8.02 -13.51
CA LEU A 61 -20.48 -8.17 -14.85
C LEU A 61 -19.80 -7.25 -15.87
N GLY A 62 -19.71 -7.70 -17.11
CA GLY A 62 -19.17 -6.87 -18.19
C GLY A 62 -19.52 -7.35 -19.60
N VAL A 63 -19.38 -6.48 -20.59
CA VAL A 63 -19.46 -6.91 -22.01
C VAL A 63 -18.11 -7.51 -22.45
N THR A 64 -17.01 -6.89 -22.05
CA THR A 64 -15.65 -7.46 -22.20
C THR A 64 -14.88 -7.21 -20.92
N ALA A 65 -14.30 -8.26 -20.34
CA ALA A 65 -13.65 -8.16 -19.04
C ALA A 65 -12.30 -7.40 -19.10
N GLY A 66 -12.13 -6.45 -18.18
CA GLY A 66 -10.99 -5.55 -18.09
C GLY A 66 -10.33 -5.52 -16.71
N ALA A 67 -9.26 -4.73 -16.58
CA ALA A 67 -8.52 -4.60 -15.31
C ALA A 67 -9.32 -3.85 -14.23
N ASP A 68 -10.26 -3.01 -14.64
CA ASP A 68 -11.25 -2.34 -13.79
C ASP A 68 -12.12 -3.35 -13.02
N MET A 69 -12.65 -4.38 -13.69
CA MET A 69 -13.40 -5.45 -13.02
C MET A 69 -12.54 -6.20 -11.98
N LEU A 70 -11.27 -6.45 -12.29
CA LEU A 70 -10.33 -7.10 -11.35
C LEU A 70 -10.10 -6.25 -10.10
N LEU A 71 -9.92 -4.94 -10.26
CA LEU A 71 -9.65 -4.02 -9.16
C LEU A 71 -10.87 -3.86 -8.26
N LYS A 72 -12.07 -3.64 -8.83
CA LYS A 72 -13.34 -3.63 -8.08
C LYS A 72 -13.55 -4.91 -7.28
N MET A 73 -13.41 -6.07 -7.93
CA MET A 73 -13.60 -7.35 -7.26
C MET A 73 -12.57 -7.56 -6.15
N LEU A 74 -11.32 -7.14 -6.33
CA LEU A 74 -10.27 -7.23 -5.31
C LEU A 74 -10.60 -6.36 -4.09
N GLU A 75 -11.07 -5.13 -4.31
CA GLU A 75 -11.47 -4.19 -3.26
C GLU A 75 -12.69 -4.70 -2.46
N ALA A 76 -13.74 -5.16 -3.14
CA ALA A 76 -14.91 -5.76 -2.51
C ALA A 76 -14.58 -7.06 -1.75
N TYR A 77 -13.72 -7.90 -2.33
CA TYR A 77 -13.25 -9.13 -1.70
C TYR A 77 -12.45 -8.84 -0.42
N ALA A 78 -11.54 -7.86 -0.45
CA ALA A 78 -10.79 -7.41 0.72
C ALA A 78 -11.73 -6.88 1.81
N TRP A 79 -12.68 -6.00 1.45
CA TRP A 79 -13.68 -5.48 2.39
C TRP A 79 -14.45 -6.60 3.10
N CYS A 80 -14.88 -7.63 2.37
CA CYS A 80 -15.55 -8.79 2.97
C CYS A 80 -14.67 -9.54 3.97
N LEU A 81 -13.38 -9.76 3.68
CA LEU A 81 -12.46 -10.43 4.59
C LEU A 81 -12.20 -9.61 5.86
N ASP A 82 -12.10 -8.28 5.73
CA ASP A 82 -11.85 -7.37 6.85
C ASP A 82 -13.10 -7.17 7.73
N HIS A 83 -14.32 -7.33 7.17
CA HIS A 83 -15.59 -7.01 7.83
C HIS A 83 -16.54 -8.23 7.95
N PRO A 84 -16.10 -9.40 8.44
CA PRO A 84 -16.87 -10.65 8.41
C PRO A 84 -18.19 -10.58 9.20
N ASP A 85 -18.23 -9.81 10.30
CA ASP A 85 -19.46 -9.61 11.08
C ASP A 85 -20.47 -8.70 10.38
N ALA A 86 -20.03 -7.76 9.53
CA ALA A 86 -20.93 -6.95 8.71
C ALA A 86 -21.59 -7.82 7.64
N VAL A 87 -20.79 -8.68 6.97
CA VAL A 87 -21.29 -9.67 6.02
C VAL A 87 -22.27 -10.63 6.71
N ARG A 88 -21.93 -11.18 7.89
CA ARG A 88 -22.81 -12.09 8.64
C ARG A 88 -24.14 -11.45 9.06
N ARG A 89 -24.14 -10.17 9.44
CA ARG A 89 -25.38 -9.43 9.73
C ARG A 89 -26.25 -9.24 8.49
N ARG A 90 -25.65 -8.97 7.32
CA ARG A 90 -26.38 -8.72 6.07
C ARG A 90 -26.85 -10.01 5.39
N TYR A 91 -26.09 -11.09 5.55
CA TYR A 91 -26.35 -12.42 4.98
C TYR A 91 -26.29 -13.51 6.07
N PRO A 92 -27.30 -13.62 6.96
CA PRO A 92 -27.30 -14.61 8.04
C PRO A 92 -27.26 -16.07 7.57
N MET A 93 -27.63 -16.32 6.30
CA MET A 93 -27.59 -17.64 5.67
C MET A 93 -26.20 -18.00 5.15
N ALA A 94 -25.28 -17.04 5.00
CA ALA A 94 -23.95 -17.28 4.46
C ALA A 94 -23.03 -17.95 5.50
N ARG A 95 -22.30 -18.99 5.06
CA ARG A 95 -21.40 -19.78 5.89
C ARG A 95 -20.08 -19.06 6.13
N ILE A 96 -20.03 -18.28 7.21
CA ILE A 96 -18.87 -17.44 7.59
C ILE A 96 -18.18 -18.04 8.82
N GLU A 97 -17.16 -18.85 8.57
CA GLU A 97 -16.34 -19.59 9.54
C GLU A 97 -14.92 -18.98 9.67
N PRO A 98 -14.10 -19.38 10.68
CA PRO A 98 -12.71 -18.94 10.77
C PRO A 98 -11.91 -19.32 9.50
N GLY A 99 -11.27 -18.33 8.87
CA GLY A 99 -10.56 -18.53 7.60
C GLY A 99 -11.46 -18.66 6.37
N TRP A 100 -12.76 -18.29 6.46
CA TRP A 100 -13.62 -18.17 5.29
C TRP A 100 -13.08 -17.14 4.28
N ALA A 101 -13.55 -17.26 3.05
CA ALA A 101 -13.49 -16.21 2.04
C ALA A 101 -14.73 -16.30 1.13
N PRO A 102 -15.22 -15.19 0.58
CA PRO A 102 -16.25 -15.26 -0.46
C PRO A 102 -15.68 -15.88 -1.73
N ARG A 103 -16.52 -16.54 -2.52
CA ARG A 103 -16.22 -16.92 -3.90
C ARG A 103 -16.38 -15.71 -4.82
N VAL A 104 -15.64 -15.67 -5.92
CA VAL A 104 -15.72 -14.60 -6.92
C VAL A 104 -16.01 -15.17 -8.30
N PHE A 105 -16.89 -14.51 -9.05
CA PHE A 105 -17.11 -14.73 -10.48
C PHE A 105 -16.87 -13.45 -11.27
N PHE A 106 -16.24 -13.61 -12.43
CA PHE A 106 -16.21 -12.60 -13.49
C PHE A 106 -17.07 -13.12 -14.63
N LEU A 107 -18.21 -12.49 -14.87
CA LEU A 107 -19.13 -12.89 -15.92
C LEU A 107 -19.16 -11.84 -17.02
N ALA A 108 -18.71 -12.21 -18.21
CA ALA A 108 -18.73 -11.31 -19.36
C ALA A 108 -19.00 -12.06 -20.66
N GLU A 109 -19.54 -11.36 -21.68
CA GLU A 109 -19.65 -11.96 -23.02
C GLU A 109 -18.28 -12.37 -23.58
N ARG A 110 -17.23 -11.63 -23.20
CA ARG A 110 -15.85 -11.89 -23.63
C ARG A 110 -14.88 -11.77 -22.44
N LEU A 111 -14.10 -12.82 -22.24
CA LEU A 111 -12.98 -12.88 -21.28
C LEU A 111 -11.67 -12.96 -22.08
N PRO A 112 -10.96 -11.84 -22.33
CA PRO A 112 -9.71 -11.85 -23.09
C PRO A 112 -8.61 -12.70 -22.43
N GLU A 113 -7.69 -13.25 -23.23
CA GLU A 113 -6.54 -13.99 -22.67
C GLU A 113 -5.62 -13.13 -21.79
N SER A 114 -5.60 -11.82 -21.97
CA SER A 114 -4.89 -10.89 -21.09
C SER A 114 -5.53 -10.88 -19.70
N PHE A 115 -6.85 -10.77 -19.62
CA PHE A 115 -7.63 -10.85 -18.39
C PHE A 115 -7.44 -12.20 -17.70
N LEU A 116 -7.57 -13.32 -18.43
CA LEU A 116 -7.36 -14.66 -17.88
C LEU A 116 -5.92 -14.89 -17.40
N ARG A 117 -4.92 -14.23 -18.01
CA ARG A 117 -3.54 -14.21 -17.51
C ARG A 117 -3.43 -13.39 -16.22
N GLN A 118 -4.05 -12.21 -16.14
CA GLN A 118 -4.08 -11.39 -14.92
C GLN A 118 -4.72 -12.14 -13.75
N VAL A 119 -5.87 -12.80 -13.95
CA VAL A 119 -6.55 -13.63 -12.92
C VAL A 119 -5.60 -14.67 -12.32
N LYS A 120 -4.80 -15.37 -13.14
CA LYS A 120 -3.83 -16.38 -12.68
C LYS A 120 -2.70 -15.79 -11.82
N TYR A 121 -2.43 -14.48 -11.94
CA TYR A 121 -1.37 -13.77 -11.24
C TYR A 121 -1.88 -12.71 -10.25
N LEU A 122 -3.19 -12.64 -9.96
CA LEU A 122 -3.73 -11.85 -8.83
C LEU A 122 -3.09 -12.26 -7.50
N VAL A 123 -2.71 -13.54 -7.40
CA VAL A 123 -1.85 -14.04 -6.34
C VAL A 123 -0.40 -13.86 -6.73
N PHE A 124 0.27 -12.93 -6.05
CA PHE A 124 1.72 -12.84 -6.04
C PHE A 124 2.31 -13.75 -4.94
N PRO A 125 3.43 -14.43 -5.18
CA PRO A 125 4.11 -15.23 -4.15
C PRO A 125 4.80 -14.36 -3.09
N GLU A 126 5.31 -13.21 -3.52
CA GLU A 126 5.92 -12.17 -2.70
C GLU A 126 5.52 -10.81 -3.26
N VAL A 127 5.08 -9.90 -2.40
CA VAL A 127 4.81 -8.49 -2.70
C VAL A 127 5.63 -7.66 -1.74
N GLU A 128 6.42 -6.73 -2.28
CA GLU A 128 7.05 -5.66 -1.53
C GLU A 128 6.42 -4.34 -1.97
N CYS A 129 5.60 -3.75 -1.10
CA CYS A 129 5.06 -2.42 -1.33
C CYS A 129 6.10 -1.41 -0.88
N VAL A 130 6.59 -0.60 -1.81
CA VAL A 130 7.67 0.35 -1.59
C VAL A 130 7.26 1.71 -2.16
N GLU A 131 7.04 2.70 -1.29
CA GLU A 131 6.82 4.09 -1.69
C GLU A 131 8.13 4.73 -2.19
N PHE A 132 8.04 5.79 -3.00
CA PHE A 132 9.23 6.53 -3.46
C PHE A 132 9.02 8.06 -3.49
N ARG A 133 10.13 8.80 -3.39
CA ARG A 133 10.20 10.27 -3.41
C ARG A 133 11.44 10.69 -4.19
N TYR A 134 11.25 11.57 -5.18
CA TYR A 134 12.29 12.16 -6.02
C TYR A 134 12.52 13.61 -5.60
N LEU A 135 13.78 14.02 -5.45
CA LEU A 135 14.18 15.30 -4.87
C LEU A 135 15.23 15.98 -5.75
N GLU A 136 15.21 17.32 -5.82
CA GLU A 136 16.25 18.12 -6.48
C GLU A 136 16.84 19.13 -5.49
N SER A 137 18.17 19.28 -5.49
CA SER A 137 18.87 20.33 -4.76
C SER A 137 20.06 20.84 -5.58
N ASN A 138 20.09 22.14 -5.88
CA ASN A 138 21.18 22.79 -6.62
C ASN A 138 21.52 22.13 -7.98
N GLY A 139 20.50 21.71 -8.74
CA GLY A 139 20.68 20.99 -10.02
C GLY A 139 21.19 19.54 -9.87
N THR A 140 21.27 19.03 -8.64
CA THR A 140 21.65 17.66 -8.32
C THR A 140 20.43 16.92 -7.76
N PHE A 141 20.11 15.77 -8.34
CA PHE A 141 18.93 15.00 -7.94
C PHE A 141 19.28 13.90 -6.94
N ALA A 142 18.38 13.70 -5.97
CA ALA A 142 18.45 12.69 -4.93
C ALA A 142 17.09 11.97 -4.82
N VAL A 143 17.08 10.84 -4.13
CA VAL A 143 16.08 9.80 -4.39
C VAL A 143 15.87 9.00 -3.09
N TYR A 144 14.61 8.67 -2.71
CA TYR A 144 14.23 8.11 -1.40
C TYR A 144 13.04 7.10 -1.43
N PHE A 145 13.16 5.88 -0.87
CA PHE A 145 12.10 4.84 -0.85
C PHE A 145 11.67 4.57 0.60
N HIS A 146 10.51 3.94 0.77
CA HIS A 146 10.10 3.39 2.07
C HIS A 146 9.40 2.02 1.89
N PRO A 147 9.91 0.92 2.47
CA PRO A 147 9.19 -0.36 2.48
C PRO A 147 7.99 -0.24 3.43
N VAL A 148 6.79 -0.28 2.87
CA VAL A 148 5.52 -0.15 3.59
C VAL A 148 5.04 -1.50 4.08
N GLU A 149 5.04 -2.51 3.20
CA GLU A 149 4.47 -3.83 3.47
C GLU A 149 5.25 -4.93 2.73
N ARG A 150 5.38 -6.11 3.35
CA ARG A 150 6.02 -7.28 2.74
C ARG A 150 5.16 -8.54 2.93
N LEU A 151 4.29 -8.77 1.97
CA LEU A 151 3.47 -9.98 1.92
C LEU A 151 4.29 -11.13 1.33
N ARG A 152 4.48 -12.20 2.10
CA ARG A 152 5.04 -13.48 1.62
C ARG A 152 4.02 -14.58 1.79
N ARG A 153 3.66 -15.24 0.69
CA ARG A 153 2.89 -16.49 0.76
C ARG A 153 3.87 -17.62 1.11
N PRO A 154 3.62 -18.42 2.16
CA PRO A 154 4.47 -19.56 2.46
C PRO A 154 4.49 -20.50 1.24
N ALA A 155 5.70 -20.82 0.77
CA ALA A 155 5.86 -21.79 -0.30
C ALA A 155 5.25 -23.13 0.12
N ARG A 156 4.52 -23.78 -0.79
CA ARG A 156 4.03 -25.15 -0.56
C ARG A 156 5.25 -26.02 -0.25
N PRO A 157 5.32 -26.70 0.91
CA PRO A 157 6.54 -27.39 1.32
C PRO A 157 6.92 -28.41 0.26
N THR A 158 8.12 -28.25 -0.31
CA THR A 158 8.71 -29.26 -1.17
C THR A 158 8.93 -30.52 -0.34
N PRO A 159 8.52 -31.71 -0.82
CA PRO A 159 8.88 -32.95 -0.15
C PRO A 159 10.41 -33.01 -0.05
N PRO A 160 10.98 -33.46 1.08
CA PRO A 160 12.42 -33.47 1.27
C PRO A 160 13.06 -34.32 0.17
N VAL A 161 13.92 -33.68 -0.64
CA VAL A 161 14.76 -34.40 -1.59
C VAL A 161 15.64 -35.35 -0.77
N PRO A 162 15.67 -36.67 -1.06
CA PRO A 162 16.52 -37.59 -0.34
C PRO A 162 17.98 -37.14 -0.47
N VAL A 163 18.59 -36.73 0.64
CA VAL A 163 20.02 -36.43 0.67
C VAL A 163 20.75 -37.74 0.39
N PRO A 164 21.55 -37.85 -0.70
CA PRO A 164 22.29 -39.07 -0.96
C PRO A 164 23.29 -39.28 0.17
N ALA A 165 23.31 -40.51 0.72
CA ALA A 165 24.15 -40.84 1.85
C ALA A 165 25.64 -40.55 1.53
N PRO A 166 26.40 -39.93 2.45
CA PRO A 166 27.79 -39.59 2.18
C PRO A 166 28.60 -40.87 1.98
N LYS A 167 29.29 -40.97 0.84
CA LYS A 167 30.36 -41.97 0.66
C LYS A 167 31.45 -41.68 1.69
N ALA A 168 31.93 -42.74 2.35
CA ALA A 168 33.03 -42.63 3.30
C ALA A 168 34.32 -42.18 2.56
N GLU A 169 34.75 -40.96 2.83
CA GLU A 169 36.02 -40.41 2.40
C GLU A 169 36.99 -40.39 3.60
N ALA A 170 38.27 -40.66 3.35
CA ALA A 170 39.27 -40.90 4.40
C ALA A 170 39.54 -39.65 5.27
N PRO A 171 39.94 -39.80 6.54
CA PRO A 171 40.01 -38.66 7.47
C PRO A 171 41.11 -37.65 7.08
N PRO A 172 40.80 -36.34 7.01
CA PRO A 172 41.81 -35.30 6.83
C PRO A 172 42.59 -35.04 8.13
N PRO A 173 43.81 -34.48 8.06
CA PRO A 173 44.57 -34.10 9.26
C PRO A 173 43.90 -32.94 10.01
N ALA A 174 44.06 -32.94 11.33
CA ALA A 174 43.46 -31.94 12.20
C ALA A 174 43.99 -30.52 11.92
N VAL A 175 43.08 -29.58 11.65
CA VAL A 175 43.35 -28.14 11.61
C VAL A 175 42.42 -27.46 12.61
N ALA A 176 42.95 -26.51 13.37
CA ALA A 176 42.33 -25.97 14.58
C ALA A 176 40.97 -25.28 14.35
N THR A 177 40.09 -25.41 15.34
CA THR A 177 38.80 -24.73 15.41
C THR A 177 38.95 -23.21 15.49
N ALA A 178 38.70 -22.52 14.38
CA ALA A 178 38.45 -21.09 14.38
C ALA A 178 36.95 -20.81 14.58
N THR A 179 36.60 -20.17 15.70
CA THR A 179 35.20 -19.81 16.01
C THR A 179 34.72 -18.72 15.07
N VAL A 180 33.81 -19.05 14.15
CA VAL A 180 33.16 -18.05 13.28
C VAL A 180 32.00 -17.41 14.03
N ALA A 181 32.19 -16.18 14.50
CA ALA A 181 31.11 -15.35 15.00
C ALA A 181 30.15 -14.93 13.85
N PRO A 182 28.85 -14.67 14.12
CA PRO A 182 27.92 -14.24 13.09
C PRO A 182 28.33 -12.88 12.51
N ARG A 183 28.59 -12.80 11.20
CA ARG A 183 28.77 -11.52 10.52
C ARG A 183 27.42 -10.83 10.35
N GLN A 184 27.20 -9.74 11.09
CA GLN A 184 26.20 -8.75 10.69
C GLN A 184 26.60 -8.13 9.34
N PRO A 185 25.65 -7.88 8.41
CA PRO A 185 25.95 -7.14 7.19
C PRO A 185 26.19 -5.66 7.52
N ALA A 186 27.38 -5.15 7.20
CA ALA A 186 27.67 -3.73 7.29
C ALA A 186 26.92 -2.95 6.20
N PRO A 187 26.43 -1.72 6.47
CA PRO A 187 25.81 -0.87 5.46
C PRO A 187 26.85 -0.50 4.39
N VAL A 188 26.51 -0.70 3.12
CA VAL A 188 27.39 -0.38 1.99
C VAL A 188 27.23 1.09 1.64
N THR A 189 28.15 1.93 2.10
CA THR A 189 28.20 3.35 1.73
C THR A 189 28.73 3.50 0.30
N VAL A 190 27.88 3.90 -0.64
CA VAL A 190 28.32 4.28 -2.00
C VAL A 190 28.66 5.77 -2.00
N GLY A 191 29.93 6.09 -2.31
CA GLY A 191 30.43 7.47 -2.33
C GLY A 191 29.90 8.31 -3.50
N PRO A 192 30.17 9.63 -3.50
CA PRO A 192 29.62 10.57 -4.48
C PRO A 192 30.15 10.28 -5.89
N VAL A 193 29.27 9.83 -6.78
CA VAL A 193 29.57 9.71 -8.21
C VAL A 193 29.33 11.05 -8.88
N LYS A 194 30.39 11.63 -9.46
CA LYS A 194 30.30 12.88 -10.22
C LYS A 194 29.49 12.65 -11.50
N ALA A 195 28.44 13.44 -11.70
CA ALA A 195 27.56 13.29 -12.86
C ALA A 195 28.34 13.45 -14.17
N PRO A 196 28.29 12.47 -15.10
CA PRO A 196 28.84 12.67 -16.44
C PRO A 196 27.84 13.51 -17.25
N HIS A 197 28.30 14.65 -17.78
CA HIS A 197 27.51 15.41 -18.75
C HIS A 197 27.22 14.54 -19.97
N LEU A 198 25.95 14.31 -20.27
CA LEU A 198 25.54 13.62 -21.48
C LEU A 198 24.44 14.38 -22.20
N GLY A 199 24.76 14.78 -23.44
CA GLY A 199 23.77 15.19 -24.41
C GLY A 199 22.86 14.03 -24.80
N GLU A 200 21.71 14.38 -25.35
CA GLU A 200 20.65 13.45 -25.74
C GLU A 200 21.17 12.42 -26.77
N GLY A 201 20.97 11.12 -26.48
CA GLY A 201 21.13 10.05 -27.48
C GLY A 201 22.04 8.87 -27.13
N SER A 202 22.65 8.77 -25.95
CA SER A 202 23.52 7.63 -25.59
C SER A 202 22.83 6.48 -24.82
N ASP A 203 23.40 5.29 -24.93
CA ASP A 203 22.90 4.01 -24.38
C ASP A 203 22.89 3.96 -22.83
N LEU A 204 23.51 4.94 -22.16
CA LEU A 204 23.46 5.11 -20.70
C LEU A 204 22.03 5.25 -20.15
N SER A 205 21.07 5.70 -20.99
CA SER A 205 19.63 5.77 -20.66
C SER A 205 18.98 4.42 -20.29
N ARG A 206 19.64 3.28 -20.54
CA ARG A 206 19.21 1.95 -20.06
C ARG A 206 19.79 1.56 -18.70
N GLN A 207 20.98 2.03 -18.32
CA GLN A 207 21.57 1.76 -17.01
C GLN A 207 20.95 2.62 -15.90
N TRP A 208 20.61 3.89 -16.19
CA TRP A 208 19.96 4.77 -15.21
C TRP A 208 18.61 4.25 -14.70
N ARG A 209 17.82 3.59 -15.56
CA ARG A 209 16.56 2.90 -15.18
C ARG A 209 16.74 1.69 -14.26
N LYS A 210 17.97 1.21 -14.04
CA LYS A 210 18.28 0.21 -13.00
C LYS A 210 18.71 0.86 -11.67
N PHE A 211 19.29 2.06 -11.71
CA PHE A 211 19.78 2.76 -10.51
C PHE A 211 18.66 3.51 -9.76
N LEU A 212 17.69 4.07 -10.48
CA LEU A 212 16.42 4.61 -9.97
C LEU A 212 15.45 3.52 -9.47
N LYS A 213 16.00 2.46 -8.89
CA LYS A 213 15.31 1.26 -8.44
C LYS A 213 15.92 0.71 -7.16
N GLN A 214 16.83 1.45 -6.51
CA GLN A 214 17.67 0.89 -5.44
C GLN A 214 18.27 1.88 -4.41
N ALA A 215 18.51 3.15 -4.76
CA ALA A 215 19.25 4.11 -3.90
C ALA A 215 18.34 4.94 -3.00
N GLU A 216 17.10 4.96 -3.37
CA GLU A 216 16.01 5.50 -2.62
C GLU A 216 15.92 4.75 -1.25
N THR A 217 16.21 5.34 -0.06
CA THR A 217 15.91 4.68 1.26
C THR A 217 16.05 5.48 2.59
N THR A 218 15.21 5.12 3.58
CA THR A 218 15.40 5.10 5.07
C THR A 218 15.43 6.36 5.98
N PHE A 219 16.14 7.46 5.66
CA PHE A 219 16.34 8.63 6.57
C PHE A 219 15.15 9.53 6.97
N ALA A 220 14.13 9.80 6.14
CA ALA A 220 13.21 10.93 6.41
C ALA A 220 12.15 10.67 7.50
N ALA A 221 11.75 9.42 7.70
CA ALA A 221 10.62 9.08 8.58
C ALA A 221 10.95 9.16 10.09
N ALA A 222 12.21 8.92 10.46
CA ALA A 222 12.61 8.79 11.86
C ALA A 222 12.52 10.11 12.64
N LYS A 223 12.92 11.23 12.02
CA LYS A 223 12.86 12.59 12.61
C LYS A 223 11.44 13.13 12.80
N MET A 224 10.46 12.64 12.05
CA MET A 224 9.07 13.16 12.11
C MET A 224 8.30 12.60 13.30
N ARG A 225 8.59 11.36 13.71
CA ARG A 225 7.93 10.69 14.83
C ARG A 225 8.06 11.49 16.15
N PRO A 226 9.26 11.93 16.60
CA PRO A 226 9.39 12.73 17.82
C PRO A 226 8.62 14.05 17.79
N VAL A 227 8.52 14.70 16.62
CA VAL A 227 7.72 15.94 16.45
C VAL A 227 6.22 15.64 16.60
N ARG A 228 5.74 14.56 15.94
CA ARG A 228 4.34 14.13 16.01
C ARG A 228 3.96 13.73 17.44
N GLU A 229 4.81 12.97 18.13
CA GLU A 229 4.64 12.58 19.53
C GLU A 229 4.57 13.79 20.47
N TYR A 230 5.48 14.77 20.32
CA TYR A 230 5.46 16.02 21.08
C TYR A 230 4.16 16.82 20.86
N LEU A 231 3.72 16.98 19.60
CA LEU A 231 2.49 17.71 19.29
C LEU A 231 1.24 16.98 19.81
N GLN A 232 1.19 15.66 19.70
CA GLN A 232 0.08 14.86 20.21
C GLN A 232 -0.01 14.90 21.75
N ALA A 233 1.13 14.91 22.44
CA ALA A 233 1.19 15.09 23.89
C ALA A 233 0.79 16.51 24.34
N ALA A 234 1.17 17.54 23.57
CA ALA A 234 0.83 18.93 23.86
C ALA A 234 -0.65 19.28 23.58
N PHE A 235 -1.30 18.54 22.68
CA PHE A 235 -2.69 18.74 22.26
C PHE A 235 -3.47 17.40 22.17
N PRO A 236 -3.77 16.72 23.31
CA PRO A 236 -4.30 15.35 23.32
C PRO A 236 -5.68 15.15 22.68
N LEU A 237 -6.47 16.21 22.51
CA LEU A 237 -7.80 16.18 21.88
C LEU A 237 -7.78 16.56 20.39
N CYS A 238 -6.59 16.73 19.82
CA CYS A 238 -6.39 17.14 18.44
C CYS A 238 -5.74 16.01 17.62
N THR A 239 -5.97 16.02 16.30
CA THR A 239 -5.31 15.13 15.34
C THR A 239 -4.11 15.86 14.72
N VAL A 240 -2.94 15.22 14.70
CA VAL A 240 -1.74 15.76 14.03
C VAL A 240 -1.57 15.11 12.66
N HIS A 241 -1.66 15.92 11.59
CA HIS A 241 -1.38 15.52 10.21
C HIS A 241 -0.12 16.24 9.72
N ASP A 242 0.80 15.54 9.05
CA ASP A 242 2.01 16.15 8.50
C ASP A 242 2.28 15.78 7.04
N PHE A 243 2.88 16.73 6.32
CA PHE A 243 3.21 16.63 4.90
C PHE A 243 4.41 17.52 4.60
N TYR A 244 5.07 17.28 3.46
CA TYR A 244 6.17 18.11 2.99
C TYR A 244 5.67 19.11 1.96
N GLU A 245 5.97 20.40 2.14
CA GLU A 245 5.62 21.43 1.16
C GLU A 245 6.78 21.68 0.19
N ALA A 246 6.57 21.40 -1.10
CA ALA A 246 7.63 21.55 -2.11
C ALA A 246 7.86 23.00 -2.55
N SER A 247 6.83 23.86 -2.49
CA SER A 247 6.93 25.31 -2.74
C SER A 247 7.78 26.05 -1.70
N ARG A 248 7.91 25.47 -0.51
CA ARG A 248 8.64 26.02 0.62
C ARG A 248 9.29 24.86 1.39
N PRO A 249 10.58 24.52 1.15
CA PRO A 249 11.22 23.28 1.61
C PRO A 249 11.21 23.14 3.15
N ALA A 250 10.15 22.50 3.64
CA ALA A 250 9.82 22.39 5.05
C ALA A 250 8.80 21.26 5.26
N GLN A 251 8.88 20.59 6.40
CA GLN A 251 7.79 19.74 6.86
C GLN A 251 6.73 20.61 7.56
N VAL A 252 5.49 20.50 7.11
CA VAL A 252 4.34 21.18 7.70
C VAL A 252 3.56 20.18 8.56
N PHE A 253 3.18 20.61 9.77
CA PHE A 253 2.29 19.87 10.68
C PHE A 253 1.03 20.71 10.90
N HIS A 254 -0.13 20.13 10.62
CA HIS A 254 -1.44 20.67 10.95
C HIS A 254 -1.98 19.97 12.20
N VAL A 255 -2.37 20.75 13.20
CA VAL A 255 -3.07 20.29 14.40
C VAL A 255 -4.54 20.62 14.24
N LEU A 256 -5.38 19.60 14.09
CA LEU A 256 -6.81 19.72 13.81
C LEU A 256 -7.64 19.40 15.06
N ASP A 257 -8.75 20.10 15.28
CA ASP A 257 -9.68 19.76 16.35
C ASP A 257 -10.51 18.50 16.05
N ALA A 258 -11.39 18.12 16.98
CA ALA A 258 -12.29 16.97 16.83
C ALA A 258 -13.34 17.12 15.70
N ALA A 259 -13.50 18.32 15.13
CA ALA A 259 -14.33 18.61 13.96
C ALA A 259 -13.51 18.75 12.66
N GLY A 260 -12.20 18.47 12.71
CA GLY A 260 -11.28 18.55 11.58
C GLY A 260 -10.86 19.98 11.20
N GLN A 261 -11.17 20.99 12.02
CA GLN A 261 -10.77 22.38 11.76
C GLN A 261 -9.31 22.61 12.18
N LEU A 262 -8.57 23.40 11.39
CA LEU A 262 -7.19 23.75 11.68
C LEU A 262 -7.09 24.67 12.90
N VAL A 263 -6.49 24.16 13.99
CA VAL A 263 -6.27 24.91 15.23
C VAL A 263 -4.88 25.56 15.23
N HIS A 264 -3.85 24.81 14.83
CA HIS A 264 -2.47 25.28 14.79
C HIS A 264 -1.71 24.72 13.58
N GLN A 265 -0.76 25.50 13.06
CA GLN A 265 0.16 25.09 12.00
C GLN A 265 1.61 25.26 12.47
N VAL A 266 2.42 24.23 12.28
CA VAL A 266 3.87 24.23 12.54
C VAL A 266 4.61 24.01 11.23
N VAL A 267 5.69 24.74 10.99
CA VAL A 267 6.52 24.60 9.78
C VAL A 267 7.96 24.38 10.23
N LEU A 268 8.50 23.18 10.03
CA LEU A 268 9.89 22.84 10.36
C LEU A 268 10.72 22.98 9.08
N VAL A 269 11.56 24.01 9.00
CA VAL A 269 12.43 24.21 7.83
C VAL A 269 13.44 23.08 7.69
N GLU A 270 13.78 22.71 6.46
CA GLU A 270 14.75 21.65 6.17
C GLU A 270 16.09 21.86 6.91
N GLU A 271 16.55 23.11 7.05
CA GLU A 271 17.78 23.46 7.78
C GLU A 271 17.76 23.04 9.27
N PHE A 272 16.60 23.11 9.93
CA PHE A 272 16.41 22.66 11.30
C PHE A 272 16.47 21.13 11.37
N LEU A 273 15.75 20.46 10.47
CA LEU A 273 15.72 19.01 10.38
C LEU A 273 17.07 18.40 9.99
N ALA A 274 17.90 19.13 9.24
CA ALA A 274 19.25 18.71 8.88
C ALA A 274 20.23 18.78 10.07
N ARG A 275 20.11 19.80 10.94
CA ARG A 275 21.07 20.04 12.04
C ARG A 275 20.81 19.30 13.34
N HIS A 276 19.58 18.91 13.64
CA HIS A 276 19.24 18.20 14.88
C HIS A 276 19.13 16.69 14.67
N ALA A 277 19.69 15.90 15.58
CA ALA A 277 19.43 14.47 15.66
C ALA A 277 18.02 14.20 16.21
N ASP A 278 17.45 13.05 15.84
CA ASP A 278 16.08 12.65 16.16
C ASP A 278 15.74 12.76 17.66
N GLU A 279 16.74 12.43 18.51
CA GLU A 279 16.68 12.45 19.97
C GLU A 279 16.74 13.88 20.57
N GLU A 280 17.31 14.84 19.85
CA GLU A 280 17.47 16.23 20.29
C GLU A 280 16.22 17.08 20.00
N ILE A 281 15.41 16.65 19.01
CA ILE A 281 14.25 17.41 18.54
C ILE A 281 13.24 17.67 19.68
N PRO A 282 12.78 16.69 20.48
CA PRO A 282 11.83 16.94 21.57
C PRO A 282 12.36 17.96 22.58
N ALA A 283 13.61 17.80 23.03
CA ALA A 283 14.26 18.69 23.98
C ALA A 283 14.38 20.12 23.43
N PHE A 284 14.64 20.28 22.13
CA PHE A 284 14.60 21.58 21.47
C PHE A 284 13.19 22.19 21.50
N LEU A 285 12.16 21.45 21.05
CA LEU A 285 10.77 21.94 21.01
C LEU A 285 10.23 22.32 22.40
N GLU A 286 10.62 21.58 23.44
CA GLU A 286 10.36 21.90 24.84
C GLU A 286 11.09 23.18 25.29
N SER A 287 12.41 23.28 25.03
CA SER A 287 13.22 24.45 25.43
C SER A 287 12.71 25.76 24.81
N GLN A 288 12.22 25.69 23.57
CA GLN A 288 11.63 26.81 22.84
C GLN A 288 10.15 27.08 23.21
N ARG A 289 9.55 26.24 24.06
CA ARG A 289 8.15 26.29 24.49
C ARG A 289 7.17 26.34 23.31
N LEU A 290 7.37 25.49 22.30
CA LEU A 290 6.57 25.51 21.07
C LEU A 290 5.06 25.44 21.35
N ALA A 291 4.60 24.58 22.26
CA ALA A 291 3.19 24.48 22.62
C ALA A 291 2.58 25.81 23.11
N ASP A 292 3.30 26.60 23.93
CA ASP A 292 2.82 27.90 24.41
C ASP A 292 2.86 28.98 23.32
N THR A 293 3.76 28.84 22.36
CA THR A 293 3.84 29.73 21.20
C THR A 293 2.70 29.44 20.21
N LEU A 294 2.37 28.17 19.95
CA LEU A 294 1.21 27.77 19.15
C LEU A 294 -0.11 28.27 19.77
N ARG A 295 -0.32 28.08 21.08
CA ARG A 295 -1.50 28.59 21.80
C ARG A 295 -1.67 30.11 21.70
N ARG A 296 -0.57 30.86 21.59
CA ARG A 296 -0.57 32.33 21.42
C ARG A 296 -0.66 32.78 19.94
N ALA A 297 -0.24 31.93 19.01
CA ALA A 297 -0.35 32.16 17.57
C ALA A 297 -1.77 31.86 17.03
N GLY A 298 -2.49 30.93 17.66
CA GLY A 298 -3.79 30.47 17.16
C GLY A 298 -3.59 29.77 15.80
N HIS A 299 -4.36 30.20 14.80
CA HIS A 299 -4.26 29.68 13.42
C HIS A 299 -3.03 30.18 12.65
N ALA A 300 -2.25 31.13 13.16
CA ALA A 300 -1.04 31.61 12.50
C ALA A 300 0.06 30.54 12.52
N ALA A 301 0.81 30.42 11.42
CA ALA A 301 1.86 29.41 11.31
C ALA A 301 3.06 29.75 12.21
N VAL A 302 3.58 28.74 12.91
CA VAL A 302 4.81 28.87 13.72
C VAL A 302 5.94 28.15 13.00
N LEU A 303 6.90 28.93 12.52
CA LEU A 303 8.12 28.47 11.89
C LEU A 303 9.13 28.05 12.96
N VAL A 304 9.62 26.82 12.86
CA VAL A 304 10.69 26.25 13.70
C VAL A 304 11.99 26.33 12.90
N THR A 305 12.94 27.11 13.41
CA THR A 305 14.27 27.29 12.81
C THR A 305 15.36 26.92 13.82
N THR A 306 16.60 26.77 13.37
CA THR A 306 17.77 26.55 14.25
C THR A 306 18.04 27.74 15.20
N ALA A 307 17.51 28.93 14.88
CA ALA A 307 17.61 30.12 15.73
C ALA A 307 16.45 30.26 16.74
N GLY A 308 15.46 29.37 16.69
CA GLY A 308 14.25 29.40 17.52
C GLY A 308 12.96 29.52 16.71
N LEU A 309 11.90 30.00 17.36
CA LEU A 309 10.54 30.07 16.81
C LEU A 309 10.21 31.45 16.24
N GLN A 310 9.53 31.49 15.09
CA GLN A 310 8.98 32.70 14.49
C GLN A 310 7.49 32.49 14.19
N VAL A 311 6.66 33.50 14.47
CA VAL A 311 5.21 33.45 14.16
C VAL A 311 4.97 34.22 12.88
N GLU A 312 4.52 33.52 11.84
CA GLU A 312 4.13 34.13 10.57
C GLU A 312 2.68 34.56 10.64
N ARG A 313 2.48 35.88 10.73
CA ARG A 313 1.18 36.51 10.57
C ARG A 313 0.95 36.74 9.08
N GLN A 314 -0.18 36.24 8.57
CA GLN A 314 -0.74 36.65 7.29
C GLN A 314 -1.24 38.10 7.37
#